data_AF-W2VGL1-F1
#
_entry.id   AF-W2VGL1-F1
#
_cell.length_a   1.000
_cell.length_b   1.000
_cell.length_c   1.000
_cell.angle_alpha   90.00
_cell.angle_beta   90.00
_cell.angle_gamma   90.00
#
_symmetry.space_group_name_H-M   'P 1'
#
loop_
_entity.id
_entity.type
_entity.pdbx_description
1 polymer ?
#
loop_
_entity_poly.entity_id
_entity_poly.type
_entity_poly.pdbx_seq_one_letter_code
_entity_poly.pdbx_strand_id
1 'polypeptide(L)'
;MNKKCCIKPEDLKDLFHTDGPEGCIASDRIMVEGRKVGYMYREHADRKEDSGWRFTAGDEDEEYMSNAENAGVYTLNAVANIDTDIIPFLNSPVGSGFLRDENGQLVKDDFNIIARQEIDEILYEHNIADSKDFESRDPEELAEIYENIKVVQENYDLSDNEAEEMIKSIFSDY
;
A
#
# COMPACT_ATOMS: atom_id res chain seq x y z
N MET A 1 10.43 7.04 20.29
CA MET A 1 9.60 7.56 21.41
C MET A 1 8.56 6.49 21.78
N ASN A 2 8.06 6.38 23.02
CA ASN A 2 6.98 5.41 23.31
C ASN A 2 5.63 6.05 22.94
N LYS A 3 5.07 5.66 21.80
CA LYS A 3 3.78 6.18 21.32
C LYS A 3 2.64 5.62 22.17
N LYS A 4 1.66 6.46 22.50
CA LYS A 4 0.49 6.04 23.28
C LYS A 4 -0.64 5.62 22.33
N CYS A 5 -0.78 4.32 22.12
CA CYS A 5 -1.90 3.79 21.32
C CYS A 5 -3.26 4.17 21.93
N CYS A 6 -4.26 4.36 21.08
CA CYS A 6 -5.62 4.68 21.49
C CYS A 6 -6.30 3.54 22.26
N ILE A 7 -5.94 2.29 21.93
CA ILE A 7 -6.32 1.10 22.69
C ILE A 7 -5.19 0.69 23.64
N LYS A 8 -5.56 0.32 24.86
CA LYS A 8 -4.61 -0.17 25.86
C LYS A 8 -4.39 -1.67 25.69
N PRO A 9 -3.20 -2.20 26.06
CA PRO A 9 -2.93 -3.63 26.01
C PRO A 9 -3.95 -4.49 26.76
N GLU A 10 -4.44 -4.04 27.92
CA GLU A 10 -5.45 -4.75 28.71
C GLU A 10 -6.84 -4.79 28.07
N ASP A 11 -7.12 -3.92 27.10
CA ASP A 11 -8.40 -3.83 26.39
C ASP A 11 -8.37 -4.55 25.03
N LEU A 12 -7.20 -5.04 24.60
CA LEU A 12 -7.06 -5.80 23.35
C LEU A 12 -7.85 -7.10 23.43
N LYS A 13 -8.71 -7.30 22.44
CA LYS A 13 -9.45 -8.55 22.24
C LYS A 13 -8.70 -9.44 21.27
N ASP A 14 -9.01 -10.72 21.38
CA ASP A 14 -8.49 -11.74 20.50
C ASP A 14 -9.41 -11.90 19.29
N LEU A 15 -9.14 -11.13 18.22
CA LEU A 15 -10.05 -10.98 17.07
C LEU A 15 -9.55 -11.68 15.81
N PHE A 16 -8.23 -11.75 15.62
CA PHE A 16 -7.63 -12.33 14.43
C PHE A 16 -6.33 -13.07 14.78
N HIS A 17 -6.17 -14.24 14.16
CA HIS A 17 -4.96 -15.05 14.19
C HIS A 17 -4.65 -15.54 12.78
N THR A 18 -3.38 -15.75 12.51
CA THR A 18 -2.93 -16.43 11.30
C THR A 18 -1.81 -17.41 11.64
N ASP A 19 -1.69 -18.48 10.86
CA ASP A 19 -0.57 -19.42 10.98
C ASP A 19 0.76 -18.82 10.48
N GLY A 20 0.69 -17.66 9.81
CA GLY A 20 1.82 -16.92 9.29
C GLY A 20 2.33 -15.79 10.19
N PRO A 21 3.21 -14.94 9.67
CA PRO A 21 3.61 -13.72 10.36
C PRO A 21 2.45 -12.78 10.64
N GLU A 22 2.49 -12.13 11.80
CA GLU A 22 1.45 -11.20 12.26
C GLU A 22 1.91 -9.74 12.31
N GLY A 23 3.20 -9.46 12.12
CA GLY A 23 3.73 -8.10 12.15
C GLY A 23 3.24 -7.30 10.95
N CYS A 24 2.89 -6.04 11.15
CA CYS A 24 2.49 -5.13 10.08
C CYS A 24 2.94 -3.71 10.40
N ILE A 25 2.92 -2.84 9.39
CA ILE A 25 3.12 -1.40 9.59
C ILE A 25 1.75 -0.72 9.59
N ALA A 26 1.50 0.15 10.57
CA ALA A 26 0.31 0.98 10.60
C ALA A 26 0.66 2.42 11.00
N SER A 27 -0.07 3.38 10.43
CA SER A 27 0.10 4.80 10.75
C SER A 27 -0.43 5.17 12.14
N ASP A 28 0.07 6.27 12.68
CA ASP A 28 -0.39 6.82 13.96
C ASP A 28 -1.80 7.39 13.86
N ARG A 29 -2.26 7.78 12.66
CA ARG A 29 -3.68 8.11 12.43
C ARG A 29 -4.58 6.97 12.92
N ILE A 30 -4.20 5.73 12.63
CA ILE A 30 -4.94 4.55 13.08
C ILE A 30 -4.61 4.26 14.54
N MET A 31 -3.33 4.04 14.85
CA MET A 31 -2.95 3.42 16.12
C MET A 31 -2.97 4.38 17.32
N VAL A 32 -2.71 5.67 17.10
CA VAL A 32 -2.68 6.71 18.14
C VAL A 32 -3.98 7.50 18.17
N GLU A 33 -4.53 7.86 17.01
CA GLU A 33 -5.76 8.67 16.95
C GLU A 33 -7.05 7.84 16.84
N GLY A 34 -6.95 6.53 16.57
CA GLY A 34 -8.12 5.64 16.47
C GLY A 34 -8.93 5.84 15.20
N ARG A 35 -8.33 6.37 14.13
CA ARG A 35 -8.99 6.43 12.81
C ARG A 35 -9.18 5.03 12.25
N LYS A 36 -10.24 4.87 11.46
CA LYS A 36 -10.44 3.68 10.65
C LYS A 36 -9.37 3.60 9.56
N VAL A 37 -9.11 2.39 9.10
CA VAL A 37 -8.29 2.12 7.92
C VAL A 37 -9.02 2.65 6.69
N GLY A 38 -8.40 3.60 5.99
CA GLY A 38 -8.90 4.14 4.73
C GLY A 38 -8.24 3.48 3.53
N TYR A 39 -6.99 3.05 3.66
CA TYR A 39 -6.30 2.25 2.64
C TYR A 39 -5.40 1.20 3.29
N MET A 40 -5.37 0.01 2.71
CA MET A 40 -4.48 -1.08 3.14
C MET A 40 -4.00 -1.87 1.95
N TYR A 41 -2.74 -2.29 1.99
CA TYR A 41 -2.16 -3.13 0.94
C TYR A 41 -1.17 -4.11 1.54
N ARG A 42 -0.92 -5.18 0.79
CA ARG A 42 0.00 -6.24 1.18
C ARG A 42 1.18 -6.31 0.22
N GLU A 43 2.34 -5.93 0.70
CA GLU A 43 3.60 -6.04 -0.04
C GLU A 43 4.42 -7.28 0.37
N HIS A 44 5.61 -7.43 -0.22
CA HIS A 44 6.53 -8.48 0.19
C HIS A 44 6.99 -8.25 1.64
N ALA A 45 7.08 -9.34 2.41
CA ALA A 45 7.56 -9.27 3.78
C ALA A 45 9.05 -8.94 3.82
N ASP A 46 9.41 -7.89 4.56
CA ASP A 46 10.82 -7.51 4.75
C ASP A 46 11.57 -8.47 5.68
N ARG A 47 10.83 -9.10 6.60
CA ARG A 47 11.36 -9.94 7.67
C ARG A 47 10.44 -11.14 7.91
N LYS A 48 10.95 -12.14 8.60
CA LYS A 48 10.19 -13.36 8.91
C LYS A 48 8.92 -13.09 9.71
N GLU A 49 8.93 -12.04 10.54
CA GLU A 49 7.81 -11.64 11.37
C GLU A 49 6.85 -10.67 10.66
N ASP A 50 7.24 -10.12 9.51
CA ASP A 50 6.42 -9.18 8.73
C ASP A 50 5.41 -9.95 7.87
N SER A 51 4.14 -9.57 7.99
CA SER A 51 3.03 -10.12 7.22
C SER A 51 2.95 -9.56 5.81
N GLY A 52 3.65 -8.44 5.56
CA GLY A 52 3.57 -7.62 4.37
C GLY A 52 2.45 -6.57 4.42
N TRP A 53 1.59 -6.58 5.43
CA TRP A 53 0.50 -5.60 5.51
C TRP A 53 0.98 -4.21 5.90
N ARG A 54 0.44 -3.21 5.21
CA ARG A 54 0.58 -1.78 5.46
C ARG A 54 -0.81 -1.17 5.60
N PHE A 55 -1.01 -0.34 6.62
CA PHE A 55 -2.31 0.29 6.93
C PHE A 55 -2.18 1.80 7.10
N THR A 56 -3.04 2.55 6.41
CA THR A 56 -3.16 4.01 6.54
C THR A 56 -4.63 4.42 6.72
N ALA A 57 -4.86 5.59 7.29
CA ALA A 57 -6.20 6.16 7.42
C ALA A 57 -6.74 6.73 6.09
N GLY A 58 -5.87 6.87 5.08
CA GLY A 58 -6.18 7.36 3.74
C GLY A 58 -6.23 8.89 3.65
N ASP A 59 -5.95 9.60 4.75
CA ASP A 59 -5.91 11.06 4.80
C ASP A 59 -4.51 11.62 5.12
N GLU A 60 -3.51 10.75 5.16
CA GLU A 60 -2.10 11.07 5.24
C GLU A 60 -1.58 11.66 3.93
N ASP A 61 -0.94 12.83 3.99
CA ASP A 61 -0.24 13.44 2.85
C ASP A 61 1.20 12.94 2.74
N GLU A 62 1.90 13.35 1.67
CA GLU A 62 3.29 12.95 1.41
C GLU A 62 4.25 13.40 2.54
N GLU A 63 4.06 14.61 3.10
CA GLU A 63 4.86 15.10 4.22
C GLU A 63 4.70 14.18 5.44
N TYR A 64 3.46 13.76 5.74
CA TYR A 64 3.18 12.82 6.80
C TYR A 64 3.80 11.44 6.54
N MET A 65 3.64 10.90 5.33
CA MET A 65 4.11 9.56 4.96
C MET A 65 5.63 9.45 4.88
N SER A 66 6.32 10.55 4.53
CA SER A 66 7.79 10.60 4.47
C SER A 66 8.47 10.55 5.85
N ASN A 67 7.73 10.78 6.93
CA ASN A 67 8.25 10.74 8.29
C ASN A 67 8.02 9.38 8.95
N ALA A 68 9.07 8.57 9.08
CA ALA A 68 9.01 7.26 9.72
C ALA A 68 8.50 7.27 11.17
N GLU A 69 8.60 8.40 11.90
CA GLU A 69 8.04 8.53 13.25
C GLU A 69 6.51 8.66 13.25
N ASN A 70 5.84 8.71 12.09
CA ASN A 70 4.38 8.72 11.97
C ASN A 70 3.76 7.32 11.78
N ALA A 71 4.59 6.27 11.73
CA ALA A 71 4.13 4.89 11.63
C ALA A 71 4.85 4.00 12.64
N GLY A 72 4.40 2.76 12.79
CA GLY A 72 5.03 1.80 13.70
C GLY A 72 4.72 0.35 13.33
N VAL A 73 5.45 -0.57 13.96
CA VAL A 73 5.23 -2.01 13.83
C VAL A 73 4.23 -2.47 14.88
N TYR A 74 3.16 -3.13 14.43
CA TYR A 74 2.09 -3.66 15.27
C TYR A 74 1.75 -5.09 14.85
N THR A 75 0.85 -5.74 15.58
CA THR A 75 0.27 -7.01 15.12
C THR A 75 -1.01 -6.76 14.31
N LEU A 76 -1.33 -7.65 13.37
CA LEU A 76 -2.60 -7.64 12.65
C LEU A 76 -3.80 -7.62 13.59
N ASN A 77 -3.73 -8.38 14.70
CA ASN A 77 -4.77 -8.36 15.73
C ASN A 77 -4.94 -6.97 16.38
N ALA A 78 -3.84 -6.24 16.61
CA ALA A 78 -3.92 -4.90 17.19
C ALA A 78 -4.64 -3.92 16.26
N VAL A 79 -4.33 -3.94 14.96
CA VAL A 79 -5.03 -3.09 13.97
C VAL A 79 -6.50 -3.50 13.85
N ALA A 80 -6.79 -4.81 13.84
CA ALA A 80 -8.16 -5.33 13.78
C ALA A 80 -9.02 -4.93 14.99
N ASN A 81 -8.40 -4.60 16.13
CA ASN A 81 -9.11 -4.06 17.29
C ASN A 81 -9.49 -2.57 17.13
N ILE A 82 -8.80 -1.83 16.27
CA ILE A 82 -9.17 -0.45 15.91
C ILE A 82 -10.25 -0.48 14.82
N ASP A 83 -10.07 -1.37 13.84
CA ASP A 83 -10.97 -1.47 12.69
C ASP A 83 -11.24 -2.93 12.33
N THR A 84 -12.37 -3.46 12.80
CA THR A 84 -12.77 -4.85 12.55
C THR A 84 -13.10 -5.13 11.09
N ASP A 85 -13.34 -4.09 10.29
CA ASP A 85 -13.76 -4.23 8.90
C ASP A 85 -12.65 -4.83 8.02
N ILE A 86 -11.38 -4.78 8.48
CA ILE A 86 -10.23 -5.32 7.74
C ILE A 86 -10.14 -6.84 7.79
N ILE A 87 -10.72 -7.48 8.81
CA ILE A 87 -10.54 -8.91 9.13
C ILE A 87 -10.80 -9.83 7.93
N PRO A 88 -11.87 -9.64 7.12
CA PRO A 88 -12.13 -10.48 5.96
C PRO A 88 -11.01 -10.47 4.90
N PHE A 89 -10.18 -9.43 4.88
CA PHE A 89 -9.18 -9.20 3.85
C PHE A 89 -7.77 -9.61 4.26
N LEU A 90 -7.50 -9.85 5.55
CA LEU A 90 -6.14 -10.08 6.08
C LEU A 90 -5.44 -11.33 5.54
N ASN A 91 -6.18 -12.27 4.96
CA ASN A 91 -5.64 -13.47 4.29
C ASN A 91 -5.42 -13.29 2.78
N SER A 92 -5.69 -12.11 2.22
CA SER A 92 -5.48 -11.82 0.80
C SER A 92 -3.99 -11.93 0.42
N PRO A 93 -3.68 -12.34 -0.82
CA PRO A 93 -2.30 -12.54 -1.25
C PRO A 93 -1.50 -11.23 -1.31
N VAL A 94 -0.17 -11.35 -1.36
CA VAL A 94 0.72 -10.23 -1.69
C VAL A 94 0.31 -9.62 -3.04
N GLY A 95 0.40 -8.30 -3.15
CA GLY A 95 -0.10 -7.51 -4.27
C GLY A 95 -1.55 -7.04 -4.13
N SER A 96 -2.26 -7.45 -3.07
CA SER A 96 -3.63 -6.97 -2.84
C SER A 96 -3.65 -5.56 -2.23
N GLY A 97 -4.52 -4.69 -2.73
CA GLY A 97 -4.88 -3.40 -2.14
C GLY A 97 -6.38 -3.32 -1.85
N PHE A 98 -6.77 -2.51 -0.86
CA PHE A 98 -8.16 -2.22 -0.52
C PHE A 98 -8.30 -0.78 -0.05
N LEU A 99 -9.25 -0.05 -0.61
CA LEU A 99 -9.58 1.34 -0.26
C LEU A 99 -10.98 1.42 0.34
N ARG A 100 -11.19 2.34 1.26
CA ARG A 100 -12.50 2.61 1.84
C ARG A 100 -13.26 3.60 0.96
N ASP A 101 -14.40 3.18 0.44
CA ASP A 101 -15.23 3.98 -0.45
C ASP A 101 -16.03 5.07 0.31
N GLU A 102 -16.78 5.89 -0.43
CA GLU A 102 -17.64 6.94 0.11
C GLU A 102 -18.76 6.43 1.04
N ASN A 103 -19.13 5.15 0.92
CA ASN A 103 -20.11 4.49 1.78
C ASN A 103 -19.46 3.91 3.04
N GLY A 104 -18.13 4.04 3.18
CA GLY A 104 -17.37 3.52 4.29
C GLY A 104 -17.08 2.02 4.19
N GLN A 105 -17.18 1.41 3.02
CA GLN A 105 -16.88 -0.01 2.80
C GLN A 105 -15.48 -0.19 2.19
N LEU A 106 -14.74 -1.19 2.68
CA LEU A 106 -13.49 -1.58 2.05
C LEU A 106 -13.78 -2.34 0.75
N VAL A 107 -13.35 -1.77 -0.37
CA VAL A 107 -13.44 -2.34 -1.71
C VAL A 107 -12.03 -2.67 -2.20
N LYS A 108 -11.93 -3.70 -3.04
CA LYS A 108 -10.64 -4.10 -3.60
C LYS A 108 -10.13 -3.00 -4.53
N ASP A 109 -8.83 -2.71 -4.44
CA ASP A 109 -8.12 -1.95 -5.45
C ASP A 109 -7.97 -2.82 -6.71
N ASP A 110 -8.22 -2.22 -7.86
CA ASP A 110 -8.13 -2.91 -9.14
C ASP A 110 -6.67 -3.19 -9.54
N PHE A 111 -5.71 -2.47 -8.96
CA PHE A 111 -4.30 -2.65 -9.26
C PHE A 111 -3.62 -3.72 -8.39
N ASN A 112 -2.67 -4.45 -9.00
CA ASN A 112 -1.67 -5.17 -8.23
C ASN A 112 -0.66 -4.16 -7.67
N ILE A 113 -0.61 -4.04 -6.34
CA ILE A 113 0.18 -2.98 -5.69
C ILE A 113 1.67 -3.17 -5.88
N ILE A 114 2.17 -4.42 -5.97
CA ILE A 114 3.59 -4.64 -6.25
C ILE A 114 3.95 -4.20 -7.67
N ALA A 115 3.14 -4.59 -8.65
CA ALA A 115 3.38 -4.19 -10.03
C ALA A 115 3.33 -2.66 -10.18
N ARG A 116 2.37 -2.01 -9.51
CA ARG A 116 2.27 -0.55 -9.48
C ARG A 116 3.52 0.10 -8.87
N GLN A 117 4.03 -0.43 -7.75
CA GLN A 117 5.26 0.05 -7.12
C GLN A 117 6.49 -0.13 -8.02
N GLU A 118 6.61 -1.28 -8.70
CA GLU A 118 7.72 -1.52 -9.65
C GLU A 118 7.65 -0.57 -10.86
N ILE A 119 6.47 -0.29 -11.39
CA ILE A 119 6.30 0.70 -12.46
C ILE A 119 6.66 2.10 -11.97
N ASP A 120 6.23 2.47 -10.77
CA ASP A 120 6.55 3.77 -10.16
C ASP A 120 8.07 3.93 -9.97
N GLU A 121 8.76 2.88 -9.51
CA GLU A 121 10.22 2.86 -9.39
C GLU A 121 10.91 3.05 -10.75
N ILE A 122 10.44 2.38 -11.81
CA ILE A 122 10.96 2.59 -13.18
C ILE A 122 10.80 4.06 -13.59
N LEU A 123 9.61 4.63 -13.41
CA LEU A 123 9.35 6.04 -13.77
C LEU A 123 10.26 6.99 -12.99
N TYR A 124 10.46 6.74 -11.70
CA TYR A 124 11.35 7.50 -10.84
C TYR A 124 12.82 7.41 -11.30
N GLU A 125 13.33 6.22 -11.63
CA GLU A 125 14.71 6.02 -12.11
C GLU A 125 14.98 6.78 -13.41
N HIS A 126 13.96 6.89 -14.28
CA HIS A 126 14.02 7.67 -15.51
C HIS A 126 13.71 9.16 -15.32
N ASN A 127 13.56 9.63 -14.08
CA ASN A 127 13.24 11.01 -13.70
C ASN A 127 11.95 11.51 -14.38
N ILE A 128 10.90 10.70 -14.37
CA ILE A 128 9.58 11.04 -14.90
C ILE A 128 8.69 11.41 -13.72
N ALA A 129 8.40 12.70 -13.56
CA ALA A 129 7.59 13.17 -12.45
C ALA A 129 6.09 13.18 -12.79
N ASP A 130 5.74 13.41 -14.05
CA ASP A 130 4.34 13.51 -14.47
C ASP A 130 4.11 13.04 -15.92
N SER A 131 2.85 13.05 -16.32
CA SER A 131 2.43 12.71 -17.69
C SER A 131 3.10 13.56 -18.77
N LYS A 132 3.42 14.84 -18.52
CA LYS A 132 4.06 15.71 -19.52
C LYS A 132 5.51 15.34 -19.69
N ASP A 133 6.21 15.05 -18.60
CA ASP A 133 7.58 14.56 -18.64
C ASP A 133 7.63 13.27 -19.46
N PHE A 134 6.71 12.33 -19.19
CA PHE A 134 6.60 11.06 -19.92
C PHE A 134 6.35 11.28 -21.41
N GLU A 135 5.35 12.08 -21.78
CA GLU A 135 5.01 12.37 -23.18
C GLU A 135 6.11 13.13 -23.95
N SER A 136 6.96 13.87 -23.24
CA SER A 136 8.03 14.67 -23.85
C SER A 136 9.32 13.89 -24.13
N ARG A 137 9.43 12.66 -23.63
CA ARG A 137 10.62 11.82 -23.80
C ARG A 137 10.90 11.51 -25.26
N ASP A 138 12.17 11.36 -25.59
CA ASP A 138 12.51 10.93 -26.94
C ASP A 138 12.11 9.45 -27.15
N PRO A 139 11.86 9.04 -28.40
CA PRO A 139 11.38 7.69 -28.69
C PRO A 139 12.32 6.56 -28.26
N GLU A 140 13.64 6.81 -28.16
CA GLU A 140 14.60 5.79 -27.73
C GLU A 140 14.51 5.58 -26.21
N GLU A 141 14.47 6.68 -25.44
CA GLU A 141 14.20 6.64 -23.99
C GLU A 141 12.86 5.98 -23.67
N LEU A 142 11.79 6.32 -24.40
CA LEU A 142 10.48 5.70 -24.22
C LEU A 142 10.50 4.20 -24.48
N ALA A 143 11.20 3.76 -25.53
CA ALA A 143 11.29 2.34 -25.85
C ALA A 143 11.98 1.56 -24.72
N GLU A 144 13.02 2.12 -24.11
CA GLU A 144 13.68 1.53 -22.95
C GLU A 144 12.73 1.41 -21.75
N ILE A 145 12.00 2.47 -21.43
CA ILE A 145 11.02 2.48 -20.33
C ILE A 145 9.94 1.42 -20.55
N TYR A 146 9.39 1.34 -21.77
CA TYR A 146 8.36 0.35 -22.08
C TYR A 146 8.89 -1.09 -22.04
N GLU A 147 10.15 -1.35 -22.43
CA GLU A 147 10.74 -2.68 -22.27
C GLU A 147 10.89 -3.06 -20.78
N ASN A 148 11.26 -2.11 -19.92
CA ASN A 148 11.29 -2.35 -18.47
C ASN A 148 9.88 -2.63 -17.90
N ILE A 149 8.88 -1.84 -18.29
CA ILE A 149 7.48 -2.05 -17.86
C ILE A 149 6.94 -3.40 -18.36
N LYS A 150 7.34 -3.83 -19.55
CA LYS A 150 6.93 -5.13 -20.09
C LYS A 150 7.42 -6.31 -19.26
N VAL A 151 8.60 -6.20 -18.65
CA VAL A 151 9.08 -7.21 -17.68
C VAL A 151 8.13 -7.30 -16.48
N VAL A 152 7.65 -6.16 -15.98
CA VAL A 152 6.65 -6.12 -14.91
C VAL A 152 5.33 -6.76 -15.37
N GLN A 153 4.86 -6.43 -16.58
CA GLN A 153 3.65 -7.04 -17.15
C GLN A 153 3.76 -8.57 -17.21
N GLU A 154 4.89 -9.12 -17.66
CA GLU A 154 5.11 -10.55 -17.73
C GLU A 154 5.18 -11.20 -16.35
N ASN A 155 5.79 -10.55 -15.35
CA ASN A 155 5.89 -11.05 -13.98
C ASN A 155 4.53 -11.13 -13.26
N TYR A 156 3.62 -10.20 -13.56
CA TYR A 156 2.33 -10.07 -12.88
C TYR A 156 1.11 -10.39 -13.75
N ASP A 157 1.32 -10.92 -14.96
CA ASP A 157 0.28 -11.30 -15.93
C ASP A 157 -0.66 -10.12 -16.27
N LEU A 158 -0.08 -8.93 -16.51
CA LEU A 158 -0.83 -7.70 -16.80
C LEU A 158 -1.01 -7.50 -18.29
N SER A 159 -2.22 -7.09 -18.69
CA SER A 159 -2.48 -6.56 -20.03
C SER A 159 -1.85 -5.17 -20.23
N ASP A 160 -1.67 -4.79 -21.49
CA ASP A 160 -1.20 -3.44 -21.85
C ASP A 160 -2.09 -2.34 -21.26
N ASN A 161 -3.42 -2.57 -21.26
CA ASN A 161 -4.37 -1.64 -20.69
C ASN A 161 -4.21 -1.51 -19.16
N GLU A 162 -3.96 -2.60 -18.45
CA GLU A 162 -3.73 -2.54 -17.00
C GLU A 162 -2.45 -1.76 -16.66
N ALA A 163 -1.37 -1.97 -17.42
CA ALA A 163 -0.13 -1.22 -17.25
C ALA A 163 -0.34 0.27 -17.55
N GLU A 164 -1.04 0.62 -18.63
CA GLU A 164 -1.36 2.01 -18.97
C GLU A 164 -2.21 2.71 -17.89
N GLU A 165 -3.21 2.02 -17.34
CA GLU A 165 -4.03 2.57 -16.25
C GLU A 165 -3.22 2.73 -14.95
N MET A 166 -2.27 1.82 -14.67
CA MET A 166 -1.34 1.99 -13.54
C MET A 166 -0.46 3.23 -13.72
N ILE A 167 0.13 3.43 -14.90
CA ILE A 167 0.95 4.61 -15.21
C ILE A 167 0.14 5.90 -15.00
N LYS A 168 -1.09 5.94 -15.51
CA LYS A 168 -2.00 7.09 -15.33
C LYS A 168 -2.33 7.33 -13.86
N SER A 169 -2.58 6.26 -13.10
CA SER A 169 -2.83 6.34 -11.66
C SER A 169 -1.62 6.89 -10.90
N ILE A 170 -0.41 6.46 -11.24
CA ILE A 170 0.82 6.98 -10.62
C ILE A 170 0.94 8.49 -10.85
N PHE A 171 0.74 8.95 -12.08
CA PHE A 171 0.78 10.38 -12.38
C PHE A 171 -0.34 11.21 -11.76
N SER A 172 -1.42 10.59 -11.26
CA SER A 172 -2.49 11.30 -10.57
C SER A 172 -2.23 11.51 -9.08
N ASP A 173 -1.26 10.79 -8.50
CA ASP A 173 -0.85 10.94 -7.11
C ASP A 173 0.08 12.15 -6.90
N TYR A 174 0.70 12.66 -7.98
CA TYR A 174 1.60 13.82 -8.05
C TYR A 174 0.90 15.09 -8.57
#